data_AF-A0A7I7U737-F1
#
_entry.id   AF-A0A7I7U737-F1
#
_cell.length_a   1.000
_cell.length_b   1.000
_cell.length_c   1.000
_cell.angle_alpha   90.00
_cell.angle_beta   90.00
_cell.angle_gamma   90.00
#
_symmetry.space_group_name_H-M   'P 1'
#
loop_
_entity.id
_entity.type
_entity.pdbx_description
1 polymer ?
#
loop_
_entity_poly.entity_id
_entity_poly.type
_entity_poly.pdbx_seq_one_letter_code
_entity_poly.pdbx_strand_id
1 'polypeptide(L)'
;MGDIFGVLLTFVLLAANAFFVASEFALISARRDRLEALAEQGKRSAVTVIRAGEHLSLMLAGSQLGITICSILLGRVAEPAVAHLLEKPFDLVGIPDAVLHTVSFLVALSVVVTLHVLLGEMVPKNIAIAGPESTAMLLIPVYLVYIRIARPFIAFYNWCANTTLRTFGVEPKDELDVAVSTVELSEMIAESLSEGLLDPEEHTRLTRALQIRNRVVNDVAMPLHQIRAVPAAAEGMGPTVGALEEALRETGYSRFPVADTSGAFIGYLHIKDVLPLVNSDLDSTTVIDSSMVRPLPRVPASLPLPDGLTRMRRTNSHLALVTAADGTATAMIALEDLVEDLVGTVRDGTHRV
;
A
#
# COMPACT_ATOMS: atom_id res chain seq x y z
N MET A 1 -36.18 37.29 20.08
CA MET A 1 -34.83 37.06 19.49
C MET A 1 -34.27 35.66 19.84
N GLY A 2 -34.73 35.00 20.91
CA GLY A 2 -34.28 33.64 21.27
C GLY A 2 -34.76 32.53 20.32
N ASP A 3 -35.97 32.61 19.79
CA ASP A 3 -36.59 31.48 19.07
C ASP A 3 -35.99 31.25 17.68
N ILE A 4 -35.79 32.32 16.91
CA ILE A 4 -35.15 32.27 15.59
C ILE A 4 -33.70 31.78 15.73
N PHE A 5 -33.01 32.21 16.79
CA PHE A 5 -31.66 31.76 17.09
C PHE A 5 -31.64 30.27 17.47
N GLY A 6 -32.59 29.80 18.29
CA GLY A 6 -32.74 28.39 18.64
C GLY A 6 -33.02 27.50 17.44
N VAL A 7 -33.90 27.93 16.54
CA VAL A 7 -34.19 27.21 15.28
C VAL A 7 -32.97 27.19 14.37
N LEU A 8 -32.29 28.33 14.15
CA LEU A 8 -31.07 28.38 13.34
C LEU A 8 -29.97 27.48 13.91
N LEU A 9 -29.78 27.53 15.23
CA LEU A 9 -28.81 26.70 15.93
C LEU A 9 -29.16 25.21 15.80
N THR A 10 -30.45 24.84 15.84
CA THR A 10 -30.93 23.47 15.60
C THR A 10 -30.50 22.99 14.21
N PHE A 11 -30.69 23.79 13.16
CA PHE A 11 -30.25 23.44 11.80
C PHE A 11 -28.72 23.33 11.68
N VAL A 12 -27.98 24.22 12.34
CA VAL A 12 -26.51 24.18 12.36
C VAL A 12 -26.00 22.92 13.05
N LEU A 13 -26.58 22.57 14.21
CA LEU A 13 -26.23 21.37 14.96
C LEU A 13 -26.58 20.09 14.19
N LEU A 14 -27.72 20.09 13.48
CA LEU A 14 -28.12 18.97 12.61
C LEU A 14 -27.16 18.79 11.44
N ALA A 15 -26.74 19.88 10.80
CA ALA A 15 -25.75 19.85 9.71
C ALA A 15 -24.36 19.43 10.22
N ALA A 16 -23.96 19.88 11.41
CA ALA A 16 -22.71 19.46 12.05
C ALA A 16 -22.74 17.95 12.38
N ASN A 17 -23.85 17.44 12.90
CA ASN A 17 -24.03 16.00 13.14
C ASN A 17 -23.91 15.20 11.83
N ALA A 18 -24.62 15.64 10.79
CA ALA A 18 -24.55 15.05 9.45
C ALA A 18 -23.12 15.03 8.89
N PHE A 19 -22.36 16.11 9.10
CA PHE A 19 -20.95 16.20 8.71
C PHE A 19 -20.09 15.14 9.41
N PHE A 20 -20.25 14.96 10.73
CA PHE A 20 -19.49 13.95 11.47
C PHE A 20 -19.87 12.53 11.07
N VAL A 21 -21.16 12.23 10.94
CA VAL A 21 -21.65 10.93 10.47
C VAL A 21 -21.13 10.62 9.07
N ALA A 22 -21.24 11.56 8.13
CA ALA A 22 -20.75 11.35 6.77
C ALA A 22 -19.21 11.16 6.74
N SER A 23 -18.45 11.88 7.57
CA SER A 23 -17.00 11.74 7.66
C SER A 23 -16.60 10.36 8.19
N GLU A 24 -17.27 9.89 9.24
CA GLU A 24 -17.07 8.57 9.84
C GLU A 24 -17.32 7.44 8.83
N PHE A 25 -18.52 7.40 8.25
CA PHE A 25 -18.90 6.34 7.32
C PHE A 25 -18.14 6.40 6.00
N ALA A 26 -17.74 7.59 5.54
CA ALA A 26 -16.89 7.71 4.36
C ALA A 26 -15.49 7.17 4.63
N LEU A 27 -14.91 7.42 5.81
CA LEU A 27 -13.58 6.93 6.15
C LEU A 27 -13.56 5.41 6.34
N ILE A 28 -14.60 4.85 6.98
CA ILE A 28 -14.76 3.39 7.15
C ILE A 28 -14.93 2.69 5.79
N SER A 29 -15.73 3.28 4.89
CA SER A 29 -16.13 2.63 3.64
C SER A 29 -15.18 2.90 2.47
N ALA A 30 -14.30 3.90 2.58
CA ALA A 30 -13.40 4.29 1.50
C ALA A 30 -12.31 3.24 1.30
N ARG A 31 -12.12 2.83 0.04
CA ARG A 31 -11.13 1.84 -0.31
C ARG A 31 -9.75 2.45 -0.58
N ARG A 32 -8.73 1.93 0.10
CA ARG A 32 -7.35 2.42 -0.03
C ARG A 32 -6.82 2.36 -1.46
N ASP A 33 -7.04 1.26 -2.17
CA ASP A 33 -6.55 1.07 -3.56
C ASP A 33 -7.13 2.10 -4.54
N ARG A 34 -8.40 2.47 -4.37
CA ARG A 34 -9.04 3.52 -5.17
C ARG A 34 -8.51 4.91 -4.86
N LEU A 35 -8.25 5.19 -3.58
CA LEU A 35 -7.67 6.46 -3.15
C LEU A 35 -6.23 6.61 -3.66
N GLU A 36 -5.43 5.53 -3.67
CA GLU A 36 -4.07 5.52 -4.21
C GLU A 36 -4.09 5.85 -5.71
N ALA A 37 -4.97 5.22 -6.50
CA ALA A 37 -5.15 5.55 -7.91
C ALA A 37 -5.58 7.02 -8.13
N LEU A 38 -6.42 7.59 -7.27
CA LEU A 38 -6.81 8.99 -7.33
C LEU A 38 -5.67 9.95 -6.94
N ALA A 39 -4.77 9.53 -6.04
CA ALA A 39 -3.58 10.28 -5.66
C ALA A 39 -2.56 10.33 -6.81
N GLU A 40 -2.36 9.21 -7.52
CA GLU A 40 -1.53 9.14 -8.73
C GLU A 40 -2.04 10.06 -9.84
N GLN A 41 -3.36 10.26 -9.93
CA GLN A 41 -3.99 11.25 -10.81
C GLN A 41 -3.82 12.71 -10.34
N GLY A 42 -3.03 12.96 -9.29
CA GLY A 42 -2.70 14.29 -8.78
C GLY A 42 -3.69 14.87 -7.77
N LYS A 43 -4.69 14.10 -7.30
CA LYS A 43 -5.67 14.60 -6.33
C LYS A 43 -5.08 14.59 -4.92
N ARG A 44 -4.64 15.75 -4.44
CA ARG A 44 -4.03 15.92 -3.09
C ARG A 44 -4.95 15.50 -1.94
N SER A 45 -6.27 15.66 -2.07
CA SER A 45 -7.22 15.24 -1.02
C SER A 45 -7.22 13.72 -0.83
N ALA A 46 -6.93 12.93 -1.86
CA ALA A 46 -6.84 11.46 -1.72
C ALA A 46 -5.66 11.07 -0.81
N VAL A 47 -4.50 11.73 -0.95
CA VAL A 47 -3.35 11.53 -0.04
C VAL A 47 -3.71 11.88 1.39
N THR A 48 -4.47 12.96 1.60
CA THR A 48 -4.94 13.35 2.94
C THR A 48 -5.87 12.32 3.56
N VAL A 49 -6.79 11.75 2.78
CA VAL A 49 -7.70 10.69 3.25
C VAL A 49 -6.93 9.42 3.59
N ILE A 50 -5.95 9.02 2.78
CA ILE A 50 -5.09 7.86 3.06
C ILE A 50 -4.39 8.02 4.42
N ARG A 51 -3.75 9.17 4.67
CA ARG A 51 -3.10 9.46 5.95
C ARG A 51 -4.08 9.51 7.12
N ALA A 52 -5.30 9.99 6.90
CA ALA A 52 -6.33 9.97 7.94
C ALA A 52 -6.77 8.53 8.26
N GLY A 53 -6.85 7.66 7.25
CA GLY A 53 -7.17 6.24 7.39
C GLY A 53 -6.11 5.45 8.17
N GLU A 54 -4.83 5.84 8.10
CA GLU A 54 -3.76 5.26 8.93
C GLU A 54 -3.96 5.49 10.44
N HIS A 55 -4.82 6.45 10.80
CA HIS A 55 -5.20 6.75 12.19
C HIS A 55 -6.70 6.62 12.40
N LEU A 56 -7.32 5.59 11.81
CA LEU A 56 -8.77 5.37 11.84
C LEU A 56 -9.37 5.45 13.25
N SER A 57 -8.81 4.76 14.26
CA SER A 57 -9.34 4.80 15.63
C SER A 57 -9.43 6.22 16.22
N LEU A 58 -8.41 7.06 15.98
CA LEU A 58 -8.44 8.47 16.39
C LEU A 58 -9.52 9.25 15.63
N MET A 59 -9.66 8.99 14.33
CA MET A 59 -10.68 9.63 13.51
C MET A 59 -12.09 9.21 13.94
N LEU A 60 -12.32 7.94 14.29
CA LEU A 60 -13.61 7.45 14.78
C LEU A 60 -13.94 8.02 16.16
N ALA A 61 -12.98 8.03 17.09
CA ALA A 61 -13.18 8.64 18.40
C ALA A 61 -13.53 10.13 18.29
N GLY A 62 -12.90 10.86 17.35
CA GLY A 62 -13.21 12.25 17.09
C GLY A 62 -14.62 12.49 16.55
N SER A 63 -15.11 11.62 15.65
CA SER A 63 -16.42 11.79 15.02
C SER A 63 -17.51 11.46 16.02
N GLN A 64 -17.32 10.41 16.83
CA GLN A 64 -18.20 10.04 17.92
C GLN A 64 -18.31 11.16 18.96
N LEU A 65 -17.20 11.82 19.32
CA LEU A 65 -17.23 12.97 20.21
C LEU A 65 -18.05 14.12 19.60
N GLY A 66 -17.88 14.39 18.30
CA GLY A 66 -18.63 15.41 17.57
C GLY A 66 -20.12 15.13 17.52
N ILE A 67 -20.50 13.89 17.15
CA ILE A 67 -21.88 13.39 17.12
C ILE A 67 -22.52 13.52 18.51
N THR A 68 -21.80 13.11 19.55
CA THR A 68 -22.29 13.17 20.94
C THR A 68 -22.57 14.61 21.37
N ILE A 69 -21.63 15.53 21.13
CA ILE A 69 -21.80 16.95 21.47
C ILE A 69 -22.97 17.54 20.69
N CYS A 70 -23.06 17.29 19.38
CA CYS A 70 -24.14 17.79 18.56
C CYS A 70 -25.50 17.25 19.03
N SER A 71 -25.58 15.97 19.34
CA SER A 71 -26.83 15.32 19.77
C SER A 71 -27.30 15.82 21.14
N ILE A 72 -26.40 16.00 22.11
CA ILE A 72 -26.74 16.57 23.43
C ILE A 72 -27.19 18.03 23.29
N LEU A 73 -26.46 18.84 22.52
CA LEU A 73 -26.82 20.24 22.31
C LEU A 73 -28.14 20.37 21.55
N LEU A 74 -28.39 19.50 20.56
CA LEU A 74 -29.63 19.47 19.82
C LEU A 74 -30.80 19.15 20.75
N GLY A 75 -30.65 18.13 21.62
CA GLY A 75 -31.66 17.82 22.64
C GLY A 75 -32.00 19.00 23.54
N ARG A 76 -30.98 19.75 23.99
CA ARG A 76 -31.16 20.93 24.86
C ARG A 76 -31.79 22.13 24.14
N VAL A 77 -31.44 22.36 22.88
CA VAL A 77 -31.87 23.56 22.12
C VAL A 77 -33.22 23.33 21.45
N ALA A 78 -33.51 22.11 21.01
CA ALA A 78 -34.68 21.82 20.20
C ALA A 78 -35.99 21.79 21.02
N GLU A 79 -35.94 21.34 22.27
CA GLU A 79 -37.11 21.34 23.17
C GLU A 79 -37.77 22.74 23.31
N PRO A 80 -37.06 23.80 23.75
CA PRO A 80 -37.68 25.12 23.90
C PRO A 80 -38.03 25.77 22.55
N ALA A 81 -37.23 25.54 21.50
CA ALA A 81 -37.45 26.15 20.19
C ALA A 81 -38.73 25.61 19.51
N VAL A 82 -39.00 24.31 19.64
CA VAL A 82 -40.14 23.67 18.97
C VAL A 82 -41.41 23.76 19.82
N ALA A 83 -41.31 23.69 21.16
CA ALA A 83 -42.46 23.93 22.04
C ALA A 83 -43.10 25.30 21.78
N HIS A 84 -42.29 26.35 21.68
CA HIS A 84 -42.77 27.72 21.43
C HIS A 84 -43.34 27.91 20.00
N LEU A 85 -42.86 27.13 19.03
CA LEU A 85 -43.38 27.15 17.66
C LEU A 85 -44.76 26.48 17.56
N LEU A 86 -45.02 25.51 18.43
CA LEU A 86 -46.25 24.74 18.50
C LEU A 86 -47.33 25.38 19.38
N GLU A 87 -46.98 26.24 20.34
CA GLU A 87 -47.94 26.96 21.20
C GLU A 87 -49.02 27.70 20.37
N LYS A 88 -48.63 28.49 19.37
CA LYS A 88 -49.57 29.27 18.53
C LYS A 88 -50.61 28.42 17.79
N PRO A 89 -50.26 27.34 17.07
CA PRO A 89 -51.26 26.50 16.43
C PRO A 89 -52.12 25.71 17.41
N PHE A 90 -51.61 25.36 18.61
CA PHE A 90 -52.39 24.66 19.63
C PHE A 90 -53.39 25.57 20.38
N ASP A 91 -53.04 26.83 20.61
CA ASP A 91 -53.96 27.83 21.17
C ASP A 91 -55.20 28.04 20.29
N LEU A 92 -55.04 27.93 18.96
CA LEU A 92 -56.15 28.03 18.01
C LEU A 92 -57.12 26.83 18.07
N VAL A 93 -56.71 25.70 18.64
CA VAL A 93 -57.49 24.46 18.73
C VAL A 93 -58.21 24.33 20.08
N GLY A 94 -57.91 25.19 21.06
CA GLY A 94 -58.63 25.27 22.34
C GLY A 94 -58.34 24.12 23.30
N ILE A 95 -57.12 23.56 23.25
CA ILE A 95 -56.70 22.47 24.14
C ILE A 95 -56.45 23.02 25.55
N PRO A 96 -56.89 22.33 26.64
CA PRO A 96 -56.58 22.73 28.01
C PRO A 96 -55.06 22.80 28.27
N ASP A 97 -54.59 23.88 28.93
CA ASP A 97 -53.16 24.19 29.16
C ASP A 97 -52.33 23.02 29.73
N ALA A 98 -52.91 22.24 30.64
CA ALA A 98 -52.23 21.09 31.26
C ALA A 98 -51.92 19.95 30.26
N VAL A 99 -52.78 19.76 29.26
CA VAL A 99 -52.59 18.76 28.19
C VAL A 99 -51.79 19.35 27.04
N LEU A 100 -51.94 20.64 26.78
CA LEU A 100 -51.27 21.38 25.71
C LEU A 100 -49.74 21.29 25.84
N HIS A 101 -49.18 21.50 27.04
CA HIS A 101 -47.73 21.38 27.25
C HIS A 101 -47.20 19.96 26.98
N THR A 102 -47.89 18.94 27.47
CA THR A 102 -47.45 17.54 27.30
C THR A 102 -47.54 17.10 25.84
N VAL A 103 -48.64 17.43 25.15
CA VAL A 103 -48.84 17.10 23.73
C VAL A 103 -47.87 17.88 22.85
N SER A 104 -47.67 19.17 23.09
CA SER A 104 -46.72 19.99 22.34
C SER A 104 -45.29 19.49 22.51
N PHE A 105 -44.90 19.09 23.72
CA PHE A 105 -43.60 18.47 23.98
C PHE A 105 -43.43 17.15 23.22
N LEU A 106 -44.42 16.25 23.27
CA LEU A 106 -44.34 14.96 22.57
C LEU A 106 -44.26 15.13 21.05
N VAL A 107 -45.03 16.04 20.48
CA VAL A 107 -44.99 16.35 19.03
C VAL A 107 -43.66 17.00 18.67
N ALA A 108 -43.20 17.96 19.45
CA ALA A 108 -41.90 18.62 19.26
C ALA A 108 -40.75 17.60 19.26
N LEU A 109 -40.70 16.77 20.31
CA LEU A 109 -39.69 15.73 20.47
C LEU A 109 -39.74 14.74 19.30
N SER A 110 -40.94 14.31 18.89
CA SER A 110 -41.11 13.39 17.76
C SER A 110 -40.57 13.97 16.44
N VAL A 111 -40.86 15.24 16.16
CA VAL A 111 -40.36 15.94 14.97
C VAL A 111 -38.83 16.07 15.01
N VAL A 112 -38.28 16.50 16.15
CA VAL A 112 -36.84 16.69 16.32
C VAL A 112 -36.09 15.37 16.19
N VAL A 113 -36.55 14.31 16.86
CA VAL A 113 -35.95 12.97 16.76
C VAL A 113 -36.03 12.45 15.33
N THR A 114 -37.17 12.63 14.65
CA THR A 114 -37.31 12.24 13.24
C THR A 114 -36.34 12.97 12.34
N LEU A 115 -36.22 14.30 12.48
CA LEU A 115 -35.29 15.11 11.69
C LEU A 115 -33.83 14.75 12.00
N HIS A 116 -33.50 14.53 13.26
CA HIS A 116 -32.16 14.10 13.69
C HIS A 116 -31.77 12.75 13.10
N VAL A 117 -32.61 11.73 13.25
CA VAL A 117 -32.32 10.39 12.72
C VAL A 117 -32.30 10.40 11.18
N LEU A 118 -33.24 11.10 10.55
CA LEU A 118 -33.35 11.09 9.09
C LEU A 118 -32.26 11.94 8.43
N LEU A 119 -32.16 13.22 8.78
CA LEU A 119 -31.24 14.18 8.14
C LEU A 119 -29.88 14.25 8.81
N GLY A 120 -29.80 14.01 10.11
CA GLY A 120 -28.55 14.04 10.88
C GLY A 120 -27.77 12.74 10.78
N GLU A 121 -28.42 11.60 10.50
CA GLU A 121 -27.77 10.29 10.51
C GLU A 121 -27.99 9.48 9.22
N MET A 122 -29.22 9.07 8.91
CA MET A 122 -29.50 8.12 7.83
C MET A 122 -29.13 8.64 6.44
N VAL A 123 -29.54 9.87 6.11
CA VAL A 123 -29.25 10.47 4.79
C VAL A 123 -27.74 10.67 4.59
N PRO A 124 -27.00 11.33 5.51
CA PRO A 124 -25.56 11.50 5.38
C PRO A 124 -24.79 10.18 5.33
N LYS A 125 -25.18 9.20 6.16
CA LYS A 125 -24.63 7.85 6.16
C LYS A 125 -24.79 7.17 4.80
N ASN A 126 -25.99 7.19 4.23
CA ASN A 126 -26.24 6.55 2.94
C ASN A 126 -25.48 7.22 1.79
N ILE A 127 -25.35 8.55 1.82
CA ILE A 127 -24.52 9.30 0.85
C ILE A 127 -23.05 8.89 0.99
N ALA A 128 -22.53 8.83 2.22
CA ALA A 128 -21.17 8.44 2.49
C ALA A 128 -20.87 7.00 2.04
N ILE A 129 -21.82 6.07 2.20
CA ILE A 129 -21.66 4.68 1.75
C ILE A 129 -21.77 4.56 0.21
N ALA A 130 -22.61 5.36 -0.43
CA ALA A 130 -22.80 5.30 -1.88
C ALA A 130 -21.61 5.86 -2.67
N GLY A 131 -20.93 6.88 -2.12
CA GLY A 131 -19.76 7.50 -2.74
C GLY A 131 -18.66 7.81 -1.72
N PRO A 132 -18.03 6.79 -1.12
CA PRO A 132 -17.18 6.97 0.04
C PRO A 132 -15.89 7.72 -0.28
N GLU A 133 -15.24 7.46 -1.41
CA GLU A 133 -13.99 8.13 -1.74
C GLU A 133 -14.23 9.63 -2.02
N SER A 134 -15.27 9.96 -2.79
CA SER A 134 -15.64 11.35 -3.08
C SER A 134 -16.06 12.11 -1.83
N THR A 135 -16.87 11.47 -0.97
CA THR A 135 -17.32 12.06 0.30
C THR A 135 -16.15 12.26 1.26
N ALA A 136 -15.27 11.27 1.40
CA ALA A 136 -14.08 11.39 2.25
C ALA A 136 -13.15 12.50 1.74
N MET A 137 -12.90 12.57 0.44
CA MET A 137 -12.06 13.61 -0.14
C MET A 137 -12.60 15.03 0.06
N LEU A 138 -13.92 15.17 0.19
CA LEU A 138 -14.57 16.45 0.47
C LEU A 138 -14.51 16.80 1.97
N LEU A 139 -14.86 15.83 2.84
CA LEU A 139 -15.11 16.10 4.25
C LEU A 139 -13.86 15.97 5.13
N ILE A 140 -12.99 15.00 4.87
CA ILE A 140 -11.82 14.69 5.71
C ILE A 140 -10.85 15.88 5.87
N PRO A 141 -10.53 16.67 4.82
CA PRO A 141 -9.65 17.83 5.00
C PRO A 141 -10.19 18.84 6.02
N VAL A 142 -11.49 19.08 6.03
CA VAL A 142 -12.15 19.97 7.01
C VAL A 142 -12.19 19.29 8.38
N TYR A 143 -12.48 17.99 8.40
CA TYR A 143 -12.54 17.19 9.61
C TYR A 143 -11.21 17.18 10.39
N LEU A 144 -10.07 17.16 9.70
CA LEU A 144 -8.74 17.23 10.34
C LEU A 144 -8.51 18.52 11.12
N VAL A 145 -9.12 19.64 10.71
CA VAL A 145 -9.04 20.90 11.47
C VAL A 145 -9.74 20.74 12.82
N TYR A 146 -10.92 20.13 12.83
CA TYR A 146 -11.64 19.79 14.05
C TYR A 146 -10.83 18.82 14.92
N ILE A 147 -10.26 17.75 14.35
CA ILE A 147 -9.45 16.79 15.10
C ILE A 147 -8.29 17.46 15.81
N ARG A 148 -7.63 18.44 15.17
CA ARG A 148 -6.52 19.15 15.81
C ARG A 148 -6.94 19.88 17.09
N ILE A 149 -8.19 20.36 17.15
CA ILE A 149 -8.77 21.00 18.34
C ILE A 149 -9.28 19.96 19.35
N ALA A 150 -9.89 18.88 18.86
CA ALA A 150 -10.47 17.81 19.69
C ALA A 150 -9.41 16.86 20.30
N ARG A 151 -8.22 16.78 19.71
CA ARG A 151 -7.12 15.88 20.11
C ARG A 151 -6.83 15.84 21.63
N PRO A 152 -6.67 16.98 22.35
CA PRO A 152 -6.46 16.93 23.80
C PRO A 152 -7.62 16.29 24.56
N PHE A 153 -8.86 16.51 24.13
CA PHE A 153 -10.04 15.89 24.74
C PHE A 153 -10.08 14.40 24.48
N ILE A 154 -9.83 13.97 23.23
CA ILE A 154 -9.79 12.55 22.87
C ILE A 154 -8.67 11.84 23.66
N ALA A 155 -7.49 12.45 23.77
CA ALA A 155 -6.38 11.89 24.56
C ALA A 155 -6.74 11.74 26.04
N PHE A 156 -7.46 12.72 26.61
CA PHE A 156 -7.96 12.63 27.98
C PHE A 156 -8.97 11.48 28.16
N TYR A 157 -9.94 11.34 27.25
CA TYR A 157 -10.90 10.24 27.30
C TYR A 157 -10.22 8.87 27.13
N ASN A 158 -9.27 8.74 26.21
CA ASN A 158 -8.50 7.50 26.04
C ASN A 158 -7.67 7.18 27.29
N TRP A 159 -7.09 8.19 27.96
CA TRP A 159 -6.40 7.98 29.22
C TRP A 159 -7.34 7.46 30.32
N CYS A 160 -8.54 8.02 30.45
CA CYS A 160 -9.57 7.53 31.37
C CYS A 160 -9.99 6.09 31.03
N ALA A 161 -10.25 5.79 29.76
CA ALA A 161 -10.65 4.46 29.31
C ALA A 161 -9.55 3.43 29.58
N ASN A 162 -8.31 3.70 29.18
CA ASN A 162 -7.17 2.81 29.39
C ASN A 162 -6.87 2.59 30.87
N THR A 163 -6.99 3.63 31.69
CA THR A 163 -6.84 3.50 33.15
C THR A 163 -7.93 2.58 33.72
N THR A 164 -9.18 2.75 33.27
CA THR A 164 -10.29 1.90 33.68
C THR A 164 -10.07 0.45 33.25
N LEU A 165 -9.72 0.19 31.99
CA LEU A 165 -9.44 -1.16 31.49
C LEU A 165 -8.32 -1.85 32.27
N ARG A 166 -7.24 -1.13 32.58
CA ARG A 166 -6.13 -1.63 33.41
C ARG A 166 -6.58 -1.99 34.82
N THR A 167 -7.52 -1.25 35.41
CA THR A 167 -8.07 -1.63 36.74
C THR A 167 -8.87 -2.93 36.72
N PHE A 168 -9.40 -3.33 35.56
CA PHE A 168 -10.08 -4.61 35.36
C PHE A 168 -9.15 -5.71 34.79
N GLY A 169 -7.84 -5.44 34.67
CA GLY A 169 -6.87 -6.40 34.16
C GLY A 169 -6.96 -6.65 32.64
N VAL A 170 -7.60 -5.75 31.89
CA VAL A 170 -7.71 -5.84 30.43
C VAL A 170 -6.62 -4.99 29.77
N GLU A 171 -5.80 -5.60 28.91
CA GLU A 171 -4.79 -4.91 28.10
C GLU A 171 -5.49 -4.11 26.98
N PRO A 172 -5.34 -2.77 26.92
CA PRO A 172 -5.89 -1.99 25.81
C PRO A 172 -5.19 -2.36 24.50
N LYS A 173 -5.96 -2.71 23.46
CA LYS A 173 -5.45 -2.92 22.10
C LYS A 173 -5.94 -1.79 21.20
N ASP A 174 -5.06 -1.20 20.41
CA ASP A 174 -5.45 -0.26 19.36
C ASP A 174 -6.02 -1.03 18.15
N GLU A 175 -7.19 -0.63 17.65
CA GLU A 175 -7.95 -1.37 16.61
C GLU A 175 -7.24 -1.44 15.24
N LEU A 176 -6.13 -0.71 15.05
CA LEU A 176 -5.38 -0.64 13.79
C LEU A 176 -4.38 -1.79 13.58
N ASP A 177 -4.12 -2.62 14.59
CA ASP A 177 -3.22 -3.77 14.45
C ASP A 177 -3.85 -4.97 13.71
N VAL A 178 -5.02 -4.81 13.08
CA VAL A 178 -5.68 -5.90 12.30
C VAL A 178 -5.23 -5.93 10.83
N ALA A 179 -4.30 -5.07 10.42
CA ALA A 179 -3.55 -5.30 9.18
C ALA A 179 -2.41 -6.28 9.49
N VAL A 180 -2.65 -7.59 9.31
CA VAL A 180 -1.62 -8.64 9.52
C VAL A 180 -0.37 -8.20 8.79
N SER A 181 0.65 -7.83 9.57
CA SER A 181 1.86 -7.26 8.99
C SER A 181 2.59 -8.33 8.19
N THR A 182 3.44 -7.96 7.24
CA THR A 182 4.26 -8.95 6.52
C THR A 182 5.16 -9.75 7.46
N VAL A 183 5.53 -9.17 8.60
CA VAL A 183 6.29 -9.84 9.67
C VAL A 183 5.43 -10.90 10.33
N GLU A 184 4.20 -10.56 10.71
CA GLU A 184 3.25 -11.46 11.34
C GLU A 184 2.81 -12.59 10.39
N LEU A 185 2.60 -12.31 9.10
CA LEU A 185 2.40 -13.35 8.07
C LEU A 185 3.63 -14.28 7.95
N SER A 186 4.84 -13.74 8.07
CA SER A 186 6.07 -14.55 8.03
C SER A 186 6.19 -15.43 9.27
N GLU A 187 5.81 -14.91 10.45
CA GLU A 187 5.76 -15.67 11.70
C GLU A 187 4.72 -16.81 11.62
N MET A 188 3.52 -16.53 11.10
CA MET A 188 2.48 -17.55 10.89
C MET A 188 2.91 -18.66 9.92
N ILE A 189 3.64 -18.31 8.84
CA ILE A 189 4.18 -19.30 7.88
C ILE A 189 5.27 -20.14 8.53
N ALA A 190 6.16 -19.53 9.33
CA ALA A 190 7.21 -20.23 10.06
C ALA A 190 6.63 -21.18 11.14
N GLU A 191 5.59 -20.73 11.84
CA GLU A 191 4.85 -21.53 12.82
C GLU A 191 4.17 -22.73 12.13
N SER A 192 3.52 -22.51 10.99
CA SER A 192 2.88 -23.59 10.20
C SER A 192 3.87 -24.66 9.72
N LEU A 193 5.12 -24.28 9.38
CA LEU A 193 6.19 -25.23 9.08
C LEU A 193 6.60 -26.03 10.34
N SER A 194 6.72 -25.35 11.49
CA SER A 194 7.10 -25.99 12.75
C SER A 194 6.06 -26.98 13.27
N GLU A 195 4.78 -26.73 13.00
CA GLU A 195 3.67 -27.64 13.30
C GLU A 195 3.48 -28.74 12.25
N GLY A 196 4.29 -28.74 11.18
CA GLY A 196 4.22 -29.74 10.11
C GLY A 196 2.98 -29.62 9.21
N LEU A 197 2.29 -28.48 9.25
CA LEU A 197 1.13 -28.18 8.41
C LEU A 197 1.53 -27.69 7.02
N LEU A 198 2.82 -27.41 6.81
CA LEU A 198 3.37 -26.81 5.59
C LEU A 198 4.66 -27.52 5.18
N ASP A 199 4.75 -27.90 3.89
CA ASP A 199 5.96 -28.53 3.34
C ASP A 199 7.11 -27.49 3.27
N PRO A 200 8.38 -27.85 3.53
CA PRO A 200 9.54 -26.98 3.30
C PRO A 200 9.58 -26.26 1.95
N GLU A 201 9.12 -26.92 0.87
CA GLU A 201 9.04 -26.29 -0.46
C GLU A 201 7.96 -25.20 -0.52
N GLU A 202 6.79 -25.46 0.06
CA GLU A 202 5.68 -24.50 0.13
C GLU A 202 6.02 -23.32 1.03
N HIS A 203 6.67 -23.56 2.17
CA HIS A 203 7.20 -22.53 3.07
C HIS A 203 8.15 -21.59 2.32
N THR A 204 9.08 -22.16 1.55
CA THR A 204 10.06 -21.37 0.77
C THR A 204 9.36 -20.51 -0.28
N ARG A 205 8.34 -21.04 -0.96
CA ARG A 205 7.56 -20.29 -1.96
C ARG A 205 6.77 -19.15 -1.33
N LEU A 206 6.04 -19.41 -0.23
CA LEU A 206 5.26 -18.39 0.47
C LEU A 206 6.15 -17.30 1.07
N THR A 207 7.29 -17.67 1.65
CA THR A 207 8.28 -16.72 2.19
C THR A 207 8.86 -15.83 1.10
N ARG A 208 9.25 -16.41 -0.04
CA ARG A 208 9.72 -15.63 -1.20
C ARG A 208 8.64 -14.70 -1.73
N ALA A 209 7.40 -15.20 -1.88
CA ALA A 209 6.27 -14.40 -2.37
C ALA A 209 5.99 -13.17 -1.50
N LEU A 210 6.10 -13.28 -0.17
CA LEU A 210 5.97 -12.15 0.75
C LEU A 210 7.11 -11.12 0.61
N GLN A 211 8.31 -11.54 0.19
CA GLN A 211 9.48 -10.66 0.07
C GLN A 211 9.57 -9.92 -1.27
N ILE A 212 8.83 -10.32 -2.31
CA ILE A 212 8.92 -9.74 -3.68
C ILE A 212 8.78 -8.21 -3.70
N ARG A 213 7.99 -7.60 -2.79
CA ARG A 213 7.83 -6.13 -2.73
C ARG A 213 9.09 -5.38 -2.26
N ASN A 214 9.99 -6.05 -1.53
CA ASN A 214 11.14 -5.41 -0.89
C ASN A 214 12.49 -5.84 -1.49
N ARG A 215 12.50 -6.73 -2.50
CA ARG A 215 13.75 -7.21 -3.10
C ARG A 215 14.23 -6.30 -4.23
N VAL A 216 15.55 -6.12 -4.27
CA VAL A 216 16.24 -5.33 -5.28
C VAL A 216 17.19 -6.21 -6.10
N VAL A 217 17.61 -5.73 -7.27
CA VAL A 217 18.54 -6.39 -8.19
C VAL A 217 19.78 -6.93 -7.47
N ASN A 218 20.29 -6.20 -6.49
CA ASN A 218 21.48 -6.62 -5.73
C ASN A 218 21.29 -7.92 -4.93
N ASP A 219 20.06 -8.30 -4.58
CA ASP A 219 19.78 -9.47 -3.73
C ASP A 219 19.95 -10.81 -4.48
N VAL A 220 19.99 -10.76 -5.81
CA VAL A 220 20.15 -11.93 -6.70
C VAL A 220 21.34 -11.76 -7.65
N ALA A 221 22.07 -10.63 -7.57
CA ALA A 221 23.22 -10.37 -8.41
C ALA A 221 24.46 -11.13 -7.92
N MET A 222 25.26 -11.62 -8.85
CA MET A 222 26.52 -12.32 -8.58
C MET A 222 27.69 -11.32 -8.51
N PRO A 223 28.50 -11.32 -7.44
CA PRO A 223 29.67 -10.46 -7.34
C PRO A 223 30.67 -10.70 -8.47
N LEU A 224 31.26 -9.64 -9.03
CA LEU A 224 32.13 -9.74 -10.22
C LEU A 224 33.31 -10.70 -10.05
N HIS A 225 33.85 -10.85 -8.84
CA HIS A 225 34.97 -11.74 -8.56
C HIS A 225 34.62 -13.24 -8.66
N GLN A 226 33.34 -13.59 -8.65
CA GLN A 226 32.85 -14.96 -8.80
C GLN A 226 32.53 -15.29 -10.26
N ILE A 227 32.60 -14.30 -11.16
CA ILE A 227 32.21 -14.43 -12.55
C ILE A 227 33.39 -14.90 -13.38
N ARG A 228 33.21 -16.04 -14.04
CA ARG A 228 34.15 -16.51 -15.04
C ARG A 228 33.98 -15.72 -16.35
N ALA A 229 34.83 -14.72 -16.54
CA ALA A 229 34.91 -13.96 -17.78
C ALA A 229 35.91 -14.61 -18.76
N VAL A 230 35.67 -14.45 -20.06
CA VAL A 230 36.61 -14.80 -21.13
C VAL A 230 37.41 -13.55 -21.51
N PRO A 231 38.75 -13.59 -21.49
CA PRO A 231 39.56 -12.43 -21.83
C PRO A 231 39.57 -12.17 -23.33
N ALA A 232 39.54 -10.89 -23.72
CA ALA A 232 39.80 -10.44 -25.08
C ALA A 232 41.24 -10.78 -25.51
N ALA A 233 41.44 -11.12 -26.79
CA ALA A 233 42.75 -11.49 -27.31
C ALA A 233 43.75 -10.32 -27.32
N ALA A 234 43.26 -9.11 -27.59
CA ALA A 234 44.01 -7.86 -27.57
C ALA A 234 43.04 -6.68 -27.38
N GLU A 235 43.59 -5.48 -27.18
CA GLU A 235 42.79 -4.26 -27.08
C GLU A 235 41.96 -4.03 -28.37
N GLY A 236 40.65 -3.88 -28.22
CA GLY A 236 39.71 -3.71 -29.35
C GLY A 236 39.35 -4.99 -30.12
N MET A 237 39.86 -6.15 -29.70
CA MET A 237 39.58 -7.45 -30.32
C MET A 237 38.60 -8.28 -29.46
N GLY A 238 37.92 -9.24 -30.06
CA GLY A 238 37.14 -10.23 -29.30
C GLY A 238 38.04 -11.29 -28.64
N PRO A 239 37.44 -12.20 -27.85
CA PRO A 239 38.17 -13.34 -27.28
C PRO A 239 38.53 -14.37 -28.35
N THR A 240 39.47 -15.27 -28.05
CA THR A 240 39.80 -16.39 -28.95
C THR A 240 38.79 -17.54 -28.79
N VAL A 241 38.66 -18.36 -29.84
CA VAL A 241 37.83 -19.57 -29.82
C VAL A 241 38.30 -20.52 -28.71
N GLY A 242 39.62 -20.74 -28.57
CA GLY A 242 40.17 -21.60 -27.53
C GLY A 242 39.88 -21.13 -26.09
N ALA A 243 39.88 -19.80 -25.85
CA ALA A 243 39.55 -19.26 -24.53
C ALA A 243 38.06 -19.47 -24.17
N LEU A 244 37.18 -19.40 -25.16
CA LEU A 244 35.76 -19.68 -24.99
C LEU A 244 35.48 -21.17 -24.79
N GLU A 245 36.14 -22.04 -25.56
CA GLU A 245 36.03 -23.50 -25.41
C GLU A 245 36.45 -23.96 -24.02
N GLU A 246 37.54 -23.41 -23.48
CA GLU A 246 37.97 -23.72 -22.12
C GLU A 246 36.95 -23.26 -21.09
N ALA A 247 36.43 -22.03 -21.22
CA ALA A 247 35.38 -21.53 -20.32
C ALA A 247 34.09 -22.38 -20.40
N LEU A 248 33.73 -22.86 -21.59
CA LEU A 248 32.61 -23.76 -21.80
C LEU A 248 32.83 -25.11 -21.12
N ARG A 249 34.03 -25.69 -21.23
CA ARG A 249 34.39 -26.96 -20.59
C ARG A 249 34.41 -26.84 -19.06
N GLU A 250 34.88 -25.71 -18.54
CA GLU A 250 34.97 -25.45 -17.10
C GLU A 250 33.58 -25.25 -16.46
N THR A 251 32.69 -24.50 -17.11
CA THR A 251 31.46 -24.00 -16.48
C THR A 251 30.17 -24.60 -17.02
N GLY A 252 30.14 -25.05 -18.28
CA GLY A 252 28.91 -25.48 -18.95
C GLY A 252 27.88 -24.37 -19.21
N TYR A 253 28.24 -23.09 -19.03
CA TYR A 253 27.30 -21.99 -19.23
C TYR A 253 26.97 -21.74 -20.71
N SER A 254 25.82 -21.11 -20.94
CA SER A 254 25.38 -20.73 -22.30
C SER A 254 25.82 -19.31 -22.71
N ARG A 255 26.22 -18.50 -21.73
CA ARG A 255 26.57 -17.08 -21.92
C ARG A 255 27.83 -16.76 -21.15
N PHE A 256 28.78 -16.13 -21.82
CA PHE A 256 30.12 -15.90 -21.31
C PHE A 256 30.42 -14.40 -21.33
N PRO A 257 30.53 -13.75 -20.17
CA PRO A 257 31.00 -12.38 -20.09
C PRO A 257 32.39 -12.25 -20.71
N VAL A 258 32.63 -11.16 -21.44
CA VAL A 258 33.92 -10.84 -22.04
C VAL A 258 34.55 -9.69 -21.26
N ALA A 259 35.79 -9.88 -20.83
CA ALA A 259 36.60 -8.86 -20.19
C ALA A 259 37.69 -8.37 -21.14
N ASP A 260 37.97 -7.07 -21.15
CA ASP A 260 39.10 -6.51 -21.88
C ASP A 260 40.44 -6.82 -21.16
N THR A 261 41.54 -6.33 -21.74
CA THR A 261 42.89 -6.49 -21.19
C THR A 261 43.10 -5.81 -19.84
N SER A 262 42.22 -4.87 -19.45
CA SER A 262 42.23 -4.21 -18.15
C SER A 262 41.38 -4.94 -17.08
N GLY A 263 40.62 -5.96 -17.50
CA GLY A 263 39.68 -6.70 -16.67
C GLY A 263 38.29 -6.06 -16.61
N ALA A 264 38.01 -5.01 -17.38
CA ALA A 264 36.69 -4.40 -17.46
C ALA A 264 35.77 -5.22 -18.37
N PHE A 265 34.52 -5.41 -17.94
CA PHE A 265 33.52 -6.15 -18.72
C PHE A 265 33.00 -5.31 -19.87
N ILE A 266 33.23 -5.76 -21.11
CA ILE A 266 32.85 -5.04 -22.34
C ILE A 266 31.54 -5.57 -22.95
N GLY A 267 31.19 -6.82 -22.67
CA GLY A 267 29.99 -7.45 -23.22
C GLY A 267 29.88 -8.92 -22.84
N TYR A 268 29.09 -9.69 -23.58
CA TYR A 268 29.02 -11.14 -23.42
C TYR A 268 28.80 -11.86 -24.75
N LEU A 269 29.27 -13.09 -24.83
CA LEU A 269 29.04 -14.00 -25.96
C LEU A 269 27.96 -15.01 -25.62
N HIS A 270 27.12 -15.34 -26.60
CA HIS A 270 26.21 -16.47 -26.50
C HIS A 270 26.81 -17.66 -27.23
N ILE A 271 26.83 -18.84 -26.59
CA ILE A 271 27.39 -20.05 -27.19
C ILE A 271 26.81 -20.35 -28.58
N LYS A 272 25.51 -20.13 -28.80
CA LYS A 272 24.83 -20.36 -30.08
C LYS A 272 25.42 -19.56 -31.24
N ASP A 273 25.90 -18.35 -30.97
CA ASP A 273 26.50 -17.48 -31.98
C ASP A 273 27.91 -17.97 -32.38
N VAL A 274 28.56 -18.75 -31.51
CA VAL A 274 29.96 -19.20 -31.68
C VAL A 274 30.06 -20.69 -32.05
N LEU A 275 29.02 -21.51 -31.82
CA LEU A 275 28.97 -22.93 -32.21
C LEU A 275 29.39 -23.20 -33.66
N PRO A 276 29.03 -22.37 -34.67
CA PRO A 276 29.49 -22.60 -36.05
C PRO A 276 31.01 -22.48 -36.20
N LEU A 277 31.66 -21.65 -35.39
CA LEU A 277 33.11 -21.41 -35.40
C LEU A 277 33.87 -22.53 -34.67
N VAL A 278 33.29 -23.08 -33.61
CA VAL A 278 33.85 -24.23 -32.88
C VAL A 278 33.81 -25.51 -33.73
N ASN A 279 32.75 -25.70 -34.52
CA ASN A 279 32.57 -26.91 -35.33
C ASN A 279 33.32 -26.90 -36.67
N SER A 280 34.06 -25.85 -37.00
CA SER A 280 34.68 -25.65 -38.33
C SER A 280 36.18 -25.99 -38.38
N ASP A 281 36.70 -26.80 -37.45
CA ASP A 281 38.14 -27.12 -37.32
C ASP A 281 39.03 -25.86 -37.32
N LEU A 282 38.49 -24.73 -36.83
CA LEU A 282 39.25 -23.49 -36.71
C LEU A 282 40.33 -23.64 -35.65
N ASP A 283 41.49 -23.03 -35.90
CA ASP A 283 42.56 -23.02 -34.91
C ASP A 283 42.07 -22.33 -33.63
N SER A 284 42.43 -22.89 -32.48
CA SER A 284 42.18 -22.35 -31.13
C SER A 284 42.61 -20.89 -30.95
N THR A 285 43.54 -20.42 -31.78
CA THR A 285 44.05 -19.05 -31.83
C THR A 285 43.15 -18.07 -32.59
N THR A 286 42.13 -18.56 -33.30
CA THR A 286 41.21 -17.73 -34.08
C THR A 286 40.48 -16.74 -33.19
N VAL A 287 40.50 -15.46 -33.56
CA VAL A 287 39.84 -14.39 -32.81
C VAL A 287 38.37 -14.30 -33.25
N ILE A 288 37.47 -14.30 -32.27
CA ILE A 288 36.04 -14.08 -32.48
C ILE A 288 35.85 -12.59 -32.80
N ASP A 289 35.11 -12.28 -33.87
CA ASP A 289 34.79 -10.90 -34.21
C ASP A 289 34.05 -10.20 -33.06
N SER A 290 34.52 -9.01 -32.70
CA SER A 290 33.90 -8.10 -31.74
C SER A 290 32.41 -7.83 -32.02
N SER A 291 31.98 -7.92 -33.28
CA SER A 291 30.57 -7.75 -33.68
C SER A 291 29.63 -8.81 -33.07
N MET A 292 30.16 -9.97 -32.67
CA MET A 292 29.41 -11.03 -31.98
C MET A 292 29.29 -10.78 -30.47
N VAL A 293 30.09 -9.87 -29.91
CA VAL A 293 30.03 -9.52 -28.48
C VAL A 293 28.81 -8.64 -28.23
N ARG A 294 27.81 -9.19 -27.53
CA ARG A 294 26.56 -8.51 -27.21
C ARG A 294 26.79 -7.50 -26.06
N PRO A 295 26.12 -6.34 -26.07
CA PRO A 295 26.34 -5.32 -25.06
C PRO A 295 25.84 -5.76 -23.68
N LEU A 296 26.52 -5.30 -22.63
CA LEU A 296 26.10 -5.44 -21.24
C LEU A 296 25.39 -4.16 -20.77
N PRO A 297 24.05 -4.11 -20.71
CA PRO A 297 23.35 -2.98 -20.14
C PRO A 297 23.69 -2.83 -18.66
N ARG A 298 23.67 -1.58 -18.18
CA ARG A 298 23.86 -1.26 -16.77
C ARG A 298 22.51 -1.14 -16.06
N VAL A 299 22.41 -1.73 -14.88
CA VAL A 299 21.22 -1.72 -14.02
C VAL A 299 21.63 -1.25 -12.62
N PRO A 300 20.90 -0.32 -11.97
CA PRO A 300 21.20 0.08 -10.60
C PRO A 300 20.99 -1.07 -9.60
N ALA A 301 21.87 -1.21 -8.62
CA ALA A 301 21.80 -2.22 -7.56
C ALA A 301 20.51 -2.11 -6.73
N SER A 302 20.05 -0.88 -6.49
CA SER A 302 18.85 -0.56 -5.72
C SER A 302 17.55 -0.67 -6.54
N LEU A 303 17.61 -1.07 -7.81
CA LEU A 303 16.42 -1.16 -8.65
C LEU A 303 15.54 -2.31 -8.16
N PRO A 304 14.22 -2.14 -8.00
CA PRO A 304 13.31 -3.23 -7.68
C PRO A 304 13.38 -4.34 -8.72
N LEU A 305 13.30 -5.60 -8.30
CA LEU A 305 13.42 -6.76 -9.21
C LEU A 305 12.44 -6.73 -10.41
N PRO A 306 11.14 -6.39 -10.25
CA PRO A 306 10.21 -6.33 -11.39
C PRO A 306 10.61 -5.29 -12.45
N ASP A 307 11.17 -4.16 -12.01
CA ASP A 307 11.68 -3.11 -12.89
C ASP A 307 12.97 -3.56 -13.58
N GLY A 308 13.84 -4.26 -12.86
CA GLY A 308 15.03 -4.93 -13.40
C GLY A 308 14.69 -5.91 -14.52
N LEU A 309 13.72 -6.79 -14.30
CA LEU A 309 13.22 -7.75 -15.28
C LEU A 309 12.67 -7.03 -16.52
N THR A 310 11.83 -6.01 -16.31
CA THR A 310 11.23 -5.23 -17.39
C THR A 310 12.30 -4.53 -18.23
N ARG A 311 13.33 -3.96 -17.58
CA ARG A 311 14.46 -3.30 -18.23
C ARG A 311 15.27 -4.28 -19.07
N MET A 312 15.64 -5.43 -18.52
CA MET A 312 16.42 -6.45 -19.24
C MET A 312 15.64 -6.99 -20.45
N ARG A 313 14.35 -7.28 -20.30
CA ARG A 313 13.45 -7.68 -21.41
C ARG A 313 13.38 -6.61 -22.50
N ARG A 314 13.27 -5.33 -22.15
CA ARG A 314 13.22 -4.23 -23.12
C ARG A 314 14.52 -4.10 -23.92
N THR A 315 15.66 -4.36 -23.29
CA THR A 315 16.97 -4.34 -23.95
C THR A 315 17.31 -5.62 -24.71
N ASN A 316 16.47 -6.67 -24.63
CA ASN A 316 16.75 -8.02 -25.14
C ASN A 316 18.13 -8.57 -24.69
N SER A 317 18.60 -8.15 -23.50
CA SER A 317 19.85 -8.60 -22.93
C SER A 317 19.59 -9.65 -21.86
N HIS A 318 20.40 -10.70 -21.87
CA HIS A 318 20.30 -11.79 -20.90
C HIS A 318 21.28 -11.64 -19.73
N LEU A 319 22.28 -10.78 -19.88
CA LEU A 319 23.20 -10.40 -18.81
C LEU A 319 23.20 -8.89 -18.66
N ALA A 320 23.40 -8.39 -17.43
CA ALA A 320 23.52 -6.97 -17.17
C ALA A 320 24.55 -6.71 -16.05
N LEU A 321 25.26 -5.59 -16.16
CA LEU A 321 26.14 -5.11 -15.10
C LEU A 321 25.32 -4.36 -14.05
N VAL A 322 25.48 -4.77 -12.81
CA VAL A 322 24.86 -4.12 -11.66
C VAL A 322 25.80 -3.02 -11.16
N THR A 323 25.23 -1.83 -10.99
CA THR A 323 25.98 -0.62 -10.67
C THR A 323 25.58 -0.05 -9.32
N ALA A 324 26.57 0.39 -8.54
CA ALA A 324 26.35 1.16 -7.33
C ALA A 324 25.90 2.60 -7.65
N ALA A 325 25.57 3.37 -6.61
CA ALA A 325 25.09 4.74 -6.76
C ALA A 325 26.12 5.71 -7.39
N ASP A 326 27.40 5.39 -7.28
CA ASP A 326 28.51 6.13 -7.90
C ASP A 326 28.77 5.71 -9.36
N GLY A 327 27.99 4.76 -9.90
CA GLY A 327 28.10 4.26 -11.27
C GLY A 327 29.17 3.17 -11.46
N THR A 328 29.85 2.74 -10.38
CA THR A 328 30.81 1.63 -10.43
C THR A 328 30.08 0.30 -10.59
N ALA A 329 30.64 -0.60 -11.40
CA ALA A 329 30.09 -1.94 -11.55
C ALA A 329 30.53 -2.82 -10.37
N THR A 330 29.58 -3.40 -9.66
CA THR A 330 29.82 -4.18 -8.43
C THR A 330 29.46 -5.65 -8.57
N ALA A 331 28.50 -5.97 -9.43
CA ALA A 331 28.00 -7.33 -9.65
C ALA A 331 27.46 -7.48 -11.09
N MET A 332 27.03 -8.69 -11.44
CA MET A 332 26.33 -9.00 -12.68
C MET A 332 25.05 -9.76 -12.35
N ILE A 333 24.05 -9.64 -13.21
CA ILE A 333 22.79 -10.35 -13.06
C ILE A 333 22.38 -10.99 -14.38
N ALA A 334 21.84 -12.21 -14.31
CA ALA A 334 21.22 -12.87 -15.44
C ALA A 334 19.69 -12.65 -15.44
N LEU A 335 19.12 -12.62 -16.65
CA LEU A 335 17.67 -12.54 -16.83
C LEU A 335 16.99 -13.77 -16.23
N GLU A 336 17.64 -14.91 -16.33
CA GLU A 336 17.18 -16.18 -15.79
C GLU A 336 17.05 -16.13 -14.27
N ASP A 337 18.03 -15.55 -13.56
CA ASP A 337 17.99 -15.40 -12.10
C ASP A 337 16.82 -14.51 -11.65
N LEU A 338 16.56 -13.43 -12.40
CA LEU A 338 15.39 -12.57 -12.17
C LEU A 338 14.07 -13.31 -12.34
N VAL A 339 13.97 -14.16 -13.38
CA VAL A 339 12.77 -14.95 -13.64
C VAL A 339 12.60 -16.05 -12.60
N GLU A 340 13.69 -16.73 -12.24
CA GLU A 340 13.70 -17.77 -11.21
C GLU A 340 13.27 -17.23 -9.86
N ASP A 341 13.68 -16.01 -9.50
CA ASP A 341 13.24 -15.41 -8.25
C ASP A 341 11.73 -15.13 -8.23
N LEU A 342 11.16 -14.76 -9.38
CA LEU A 342 9.74 -14.45 -9.52
C LEU A 342 8.85 -15.69 -9.64
N VAL A 343 9.31 -16.74 -10.30
CA VAL A 343 8.49 -17.91 -10.67
C VAL A 343 8.89 -19.18 -9.89
N GLY A 344 10.07 -19.18 -9.26
CA GLY A 344 10.71 -20.38 -8.71
C GLY A 344 11.42 -21.20 -9.78
N THR A 345 12.15 -22.24 -9.36
CA THR A 345 12.83 -23.16 -10.28
C THR A 345 11.81 -23.89 -11.16
N VAL A 346 11.79 -23.59 -12.46
CA VAL A 346 11.04 -24.38 -13.43
C VAL A 346 11.82 -25.68 -13.65
N ARG A 347 11.47 -26.74 -12.92
CA ARG A 347 11.94 -28.08 -13.28
C ARG A 347 11.28 -28.47 -14.59
N ASP A 348 12.07 -28.57 -15.64
CA ASP A 348 11.69 -29.24 -16.87
C ASP A 348 11.33 -30.70 -16.53
N GLY A 349 10.07 -31.07 -16.72
CA GLY A 349 9.52 -32.38 -16.33
C GLY A 349 10.03 -33.56 -17.17
N THR A 350 11.14 -33.40 -17.91
CA THR A 350 11.57 -34.32 -18.97
C THR A 350 12.88 -35.07 -18.69
N HIS A 351 13.41 -35.05 -17.46
CA HIS A 351 14.48 -35.97 -17.05
C HIS A 351 14.07 -36.82 -15.85
N ARG A 352 13.41 -37.96 -16.13
CA ARG A 352 13.51 -39.16 -15.28
C ARG A 352 14.65 -40.00 -15.83
N VAL A 353 15.68 -40.22 -15.02
CA VAL A 353 16.59 -41.37 -15.17
C VAL A 353 16.02 -42.52 -14.36
#